data_AF-A0A4R5U594-F1
#
_entry.id   AF-A0A4R5U594-F1
#
_cell.length_a   1.000
_cell.length_b   1.000
_cell.length_c   1.000
_cell.angle_alpha   90.00
_cell.angle_beta   90.00
_cell.angle_gamma   90.00
#
_symmetry.space_group_name_H-M   'P 1'
#
loop_
_entity.id
_entity.type
_entity.pdbx_description
1 polymer ?
#
loop_
_entity_poly.entity_id
_entity_poly.type
_entity_poly.pdbx_seq_one_letter_code
_entity_poly.pdbx_strand_id
1 'polypeptide(L)' 'MQTMYTVFEPAADGAMTPVTEISGSLRQQGTAWEMVTPDTVIPGTLVGHPLSGHVFTDTAGREYRVL' A
#
# COMPACT_ATOMS: atom_id res chain seq x y z
N MET A 1 1.91 5.89 13.88
CA MET A 1 2.98 6.56 13.10
C MET A 1 2.58 6.44 11.65
N GLN A 2 2.53 7.53 10.90
CA GLN A 2 2.25 7.50 9.46
C GLN A 2 3.56 7.31 8.70
N THR A 3 3.50 6.53 7.63
CA THR A 3 4.61 6.23 6.72
C THR A 3 4.26 6.80 5.35
N MET A 4 5.24 7.37 4.66
CA MET A 4 5.07 7.80 3.27
C MET A 4 5.22 6.59 2.36
N TYR A 5 4.26 6.40 1.46
CA TYR A 5 4.24 5.33 0.48
C TYR A 5 4.28 5.91 -0.92
N THR A 6 5.14 5.36 -1.77
CA THR A 6 5.00 5.55 -3.20
C THR A 6 3.96 4.55 -3.72
N VAL A 7 2.94 5.08 -4.40
CA VAL A 7 1.86 4.30 -5.01
C VAL A 7 2.26 3.95 -6.43
N PHE A 8 2.17 2.67 -6.76
CA PHE A 8 2.40 2.13 -8.08
C PHE A 8 1.12 1.55 -8.65
N GLU A 9 0.83 1.88 -9.90
CA GLU A 9 -0.29 1.34 -10.65
C GLU A 9 0.20 0.42 -11.78
N PRO A 10 -0.55 -0.67 -12.07
CA PRO A 10 -0.25 -1.53 -13.20
C PRO A 10 -0.51 -0.78 -14.51
N ALA A 11 0.54 -0.64 -15.32
CA ALA A 11 0.44 -0.14 -16.69
C ALA A 11 -0.12 -1.21 -17.64
N ALA A 12 -0.49 -0.79 -18.85
CA ALA A 12 -1.08 -1.69 -19.85
C ALA A 12 -0.15 -2.84 -20.29
N ASP A 13 1.16 -2.68 -20.10
CA ASP A 13 2.18 -3.69 -20.36
C ASP A 13 2.47 -4.61 -19.15
N GLY A 14 1.76 -4.41 -18.04
CA GLY A 14 1.95 -5.14 -16.78
C GLY A 14 3.07 -4.60 -15.89
N ALA A 15 3.77 -3.53 -16.30
CA ALA A 15 4.77 -2.89 -15.45
C ALA A 15 4.10 -2.05 -14.34
N MET A 16 4.68 -2.05 -13.14
CA MET A 16 4.22 -1.19 -12.06
C MET A 16 4.90 0.18 -12.16
N THR A 17 4.10 1.22 -12.36
CA THR A 17 4.60 2.60 -12.56
C THR A 17 4.24 3.48 -11.37
N PRO A 18 5.17 4.29 -10.83
CA PRO A 18 4.88 5.18 -9.71
C PRO A 18 3.98 6.32 -10.20
N VAL A 19 2.87 6.57 -9.51
CA VAL A 19 1.88 7.59 -9.90
C VAL A 19 1.74 8.72 -8.89
N THR A 20 1.91 8.44 -7.60
CA THR A 20 1.79 9.43 -6.53
C THR A 20 2.46 8.93 -5.26
N GLU A 21 2.62 9.81 -4.27
CA GLU A 21 2.93 9.44 -2.91
C GLU A 21 1.74 9.72 -1.99
N ILE A 22 1.55 8.89 -0.96
CA ILE A 22 0.52 9.09 0.06
C ILE A 22 1.08 8.84 1.46
N SER A 23 0.50 9.51 2.45
CA SER A 23 0.77 9.24 3.88
C SER A 23 -0.29 8.29 4.42
N GLY A 24 0.12 7.19 5.03
CA GLY A 24 -0.79 6.20 5.58
C GLY A 24 -0.19 5.39 6.72
N SER A 25 -1.04 4.62 7.40
CA SER A 25 -0.62 3.67 8.42
C SER A 25 -1.26 2.31 8.19
N LEU A 26 -0.46 1.25 8.24
CA LEU A 26 -0.95 -0.11 8.11
C LEU A 26 -1.56 -0.59 9.43
N ARG A 27 -2.72 -1.24 9.30
CA ARG A 27 -3.45 -1.86 10.39
C ARG A 27 -3.85 -3.27 9.98
N GLN A 28 -3.65 -4.23 10.87
CA GLN A 28 -4.17 -5.58 10.67
C GLN A 28 -5.56 -5.67 11.32
N GLN A 29 -6.55 -6.16 10.56
CA GLN A 29 -7.91 -6.39 11.02
C GLN A 29 -8.25 -7.88 10.81
N GLY A 30 -8.11 -8.67 11.88
CA GLY A 30 -8.21 -10.13 11.79
C GLY A 30 -7.09 -10.70 10.91
N THR A 31 -7.46 -11.36 9.81
CA THR A 31 -6.50 -11.89 8.82
C THR A 31 -6.19 -10.91 7.67
N ALA A 32 -6.94 -9.81 7.56
CA ALA A 32 -6.77 -8.82 6.50
C ALA A 32 -5.87 -7.65 6.93
N TRP A 33 -5.25 -6.99 5.95
CA TRP A 33 -4.53 -5.75 6.16
C TRP A 33 -5.31 -4.57 5.57
N GLU A 34 -5.21 -3.42 6.22
CA GLU A 34 -5.83 -2.19 5.80
C GLU A 34 -4.79 -1.07 5.86
N MET A 35 -4.75 -0.24 4.83
CA MET A 35 -4.02 1.02 4.86
C MET A 35 -5.00 2.14 5.22
N VAL A 36 -4.76 2.77 6.37
CA VAL A 36 -5.54 3.90 6.84
C VAL A 36 -4.83 5.18 6.41
N THR A 37 -5.48 5.96 5.56
CA THR A 37 -5.07 7.30 5.14
C THR A 37 -5.97 8.34 5.83
N PRO A 38 -5.64 9.65 5.78
CA PRO A 38 -6.53 10.69 6.31
C PRO A 38 -7.92 10.69 5.66
N ASP A 39 -8.00 10.35 4.37
CA ASP A 39 -9.21 10.47 3.56
C ASP A 39 -10.03 9.18 3.52
N THR A 40 -9.37 8.02 3.62
CA THR A 40 -10.01 6.72 3.41
C THR A 40 -9.27 5.55 4.05
N VAL A 41 -9.96 4.42 4.19
CA VAL A 41 -9.39 3.13 4.56
C VAL A 41 -9.36 2.23 3.32
N ILE A 42 -8.17 1.78 2.95
CA ILE A 42 -7.92 0.97 1.76
C ILE A 42 -7.70 -0.48 2.22
N PRO A 43 -8.60 -1.42 1.89
CA PRO A 43 -8.39 -2.83 2.21
C PRO A 43 -7.38 -3.46 1.25
N GLY A 44 -6.59 -4.41 1.76
CA GLY A 44 -5.58 -5.08 0.95
C GLY A 44 -4.83 -6.19 1.68
N THR A 45 -3.69 -6.55 1.11
CA THR A 45 -2.77 -7.54 1.66
C THR A 45 -1.40 -6.92 1.86
N LEU A 46 -0.63 -7.48 2.78
CA LEU A 46 0.72 -7.02 3.08
C LEU A 46 1.69 -8.17 2.84
N VAL A 47 2.73 -7.92 2.05
CA VAL A 47 3.87 -8.82 1.88
C VAL A 47 5.10 -8.15 2.50
N GLY A 48 5.79 -8.86 3.38
CA GLY A 48 6.92 -8.34 4.14
C GLY A 48 6.53 -7.84 5.52
N HIS A 49 7.46 -7.17 6.20
CA HIS A 49 7.27 -6.75 7.58
C HIS A 49 6.82 -5.27 7.64
N PRO A 50 5.72 -4.93 8.34
CA PRO A 50 5.12 -3.59 8.32
C PRO A 50 6.04 -2.46 8.82
N LEU A 51 7.04 -2.81 9.63
CA LEU A 51 8.01 -1.86 10.19
C LEU A 51 9.36 -1.86 9.44
N SER A 52 9.48 -2.62 8.36
CA SER A 52 10.65 -2.61 7.47
C SER A 52 10.19 -2.66 6.01
N GLY A 53 10.99 -3.19 5.08
CA GLY A 53 10.59 -3.31 3.67
C GLY A 53 9.34 -4.16 3.51
N HIS A 54 8.28 -3.57 2.98
CA HIS A 54 7.02 -4.24 2.66
C HIS A 54 6.35 -3.64 1.44
N VAL A 55 5.45 -4.43 0.86
CA VAL A 55 4.56 -4.04 -0.22
C VAL A 55 3.14 -4.30 0.26
N PHE A 56 2.35 -3.24 0.36
CA PHE A 56 0.91 -3.35 0.55
C PHE A 56 0.23 -3.34 -0.82
N THR A 57 -0.68 -4.26 -1.08
CA THR A 57 -1.41 -4.35 -2.36
C THR A 57 -2.90 -4.24 -2.10
N ASP A 58 -3.57 -3.27 -2.72
CA ASP A 58 -5.01 -3.10 -2.56
C ASP A 58 -5.83 -4.00 -3.50
N THR A 59 -7.15 -3.97 -3.34
CA THR A 59 -8.07 -4.78 -4.15
C THR A 59 -8.16 -4.37 -5.62
N ALA A 60 -7.66 -3.18 -5.97
CA ALA A 60 -7.54 -2.73 -7.36
C ALA A 60 -6.20 -3.14 -7.99
N GLY A 61 -5.31 -3.80 -7.24
CA GLY A 61 -3.99 -4.24 -7.69
C GLY A 61 -2.93 -3.15 -7.64
N ARG A 62 -3.20 -2.03 -6.95
CA ARG A 62 -2.19 -0.97 -6.74
C ARG A 62 -1.27 -1.38 -5.61
N GLU A 63 0.01 -1.03 -5.75
CA GLU A 63 1.03 -1.33 -4.76
C GLU A 63 1.52 -0.08 -4.05
N TYR A 64 1.69 -0.20 -2.74
CA TYR A 64 2.14 0.87 -1.87
C TYR A 64 3.43 0.40 -1.23
N ARG A 65 4.53 1.03 -1.64
CA ARG A 65 5.89 0.59 -1.29
C ARG A 65 6.58 1.68 -0.46
N VAL A 66 7.37 1.25 0.51
CA VAL A 66 8.29 2.11 1.27
C VAL A 66 9.68 1.89 0.68
N LEU A 67 10.28 2.94 0.11
CA LEU A 67 11.66 2.94 -0.39
C LEU A 67 12.66 3.25 0.73
#